data_AF-A0A935Z7N0-F1
#
_entry.id   AF-A0A935Z7N0-F1
#
_cell.length_a   1.000
_cell.length_b   1.000
_cell.length_c   1.000
_cell.angle_alpha   90.00
_cell.angle_beta   90.00
_cell.angle_gamma   90.00
#
_symmetry.space_group_name_H-M   'P 1'
#
loop_
_entity.id
_entity.type
_entity.pdbx_description
1 polymer ?
#
loop_
_entity_poly.entity_id
_entity_poly.type
_entity_poly.pdbx_seq_one_letter_code
_entity_poly.pdbx_strand_id
1 'polypeptide(L)'
;MRSFVTVSSCVLVSIGLAACAAPVDSVAEQESYVGEREPLIVDLLGRLRADALRGDGRIDEAEMKRLVAFVHDGSPEGRNAAAAGFLTNVLRNDARALTPGAESLVKSALEGRDVGPGLDTPQYRLVEKGAGTFVFDDELFVLQDGEVRGRPELVGHSRGYAAYRDGVLRFAHGSRAPASRSLLPDEAAALRDQPPAAALDRAAAARGLSLGTASYTYFAEKVHYRPGANTPYWEGLCHAWTTAALDDRLSALVDVPGARGKRGLWYMGQWMSRADLGNWTMGSYDAISISDAVTVDSFVRPENWVKGLIRHAMNGKGLRADLWNDTDKGASEVWNQPILSANVKVASVDDDAAARIVEHARKDTSRWERLPAAGAKVKLVTATARWAVETSDDHEEATGIRASTWNVYVIVDESGKVARGYMAHQLATVPGPLPTRTSDSLPDYFAFPTHSAIDAILGEKKHLVVDGAFQGKILKFFVGEVLARGIPAETREAFESEALGAAPPPRDVLAARYPGIANAYSKEQWDRVFAPTLGDGKVFGARFVAAP
;
A
#
# COMPACT_ATOMS: atom_id res chain seq x y z
N MET A 1 40.95 32.12 -10.91
CA MET A 1 40.17 31.31 -11.87
C MET A 1 39.84 29.99 -11.22
N ARG A 2 38.63 29.85 -10.67
CA ARG A 2 38.09 28.58 -10.15
C ARG A 2 36.80 28.34 -10.92
N SER A 3 36.74 27.24 -11.65
CA SER A 3 35.59 26.85 -12.46
C SER A 3 34.44 26.46 -11.54
N PHE A 4 33.33 27.17 -11.66
CA PHE A 4 32.04 26.76 -11.12
C PHE A 4 31.56 25.54 -11.90
N VAL A 5 31.43 24.40 -11.23
CA VAL A 5 30.67 23.26 -11.74
C VAL A 5 29.21 23.56 -11.44
N THR A 6 28.46 23.90 -12.49
CA THR A 6 27.01 24.02 -12.46
C THR A 6 26.44 22.61 -12.28
N VAL A 7 25.86 22.32 -11.11
CA VAL A 7 25.07 21.11 -10.89
C VAL A 7 23.79 21.27 -11.72
N SER A 8 23.74 20.54 -12.84
CA SER A 8 22.56 20.50 -13.70
C SER A 8 21.46 19.74 -12.98
N SER A 9 20.47 20.47 -12.48
CA SER A 9 19.22 19.94 -11.95
C SER A 9 18.50 19.14 -13.04
N CYS A 10 18.45 17.82 -12.90
CA CYS A 10 17.60 16.98 -13.73
C CYS A 10 16.13 17.17 -13.33
N VAL A 11 15.44 17.99 -14.12
CA VAL A 11 14.08 17.76 -14.64
C VAL A 11 13.03 17.29 -13.62
N LEU A 12 12.55 18.25 -12.83
CA LEU A 12 11.13 18.32 -12.49
C LEU A 12 10.39 18.77 -13.76
N VAL A 13 9.73 17.85 -14.46
CA VAL A 13 8.76 18.23 -15.51
C VAL A 13 7.61 18.94 -14.81
N SER A 14 7.66 20.26 -14.80
CA SER A 14 6.51 21.10 -14.49
C SER A 14 5.52 20.98 -15.65
N ILE A 15 4.56 20.07 -15.56
CA ILE A 15 3.40 20.06 -16.44
C ILE A 15 2.50 21.22 -15.98
N GLY A 16 2.67 22.38 -16.60
CA GLY A 16 1.71 23.47 -16.52
C GLY A 16 0.43 23.10 -17.26
N LEU A 17 -0.52 22.49 -16.54
CA LEU A 17 -1.91 22.36 -17.00
C LEU A 17 -2.66 23.63 -16.62
N ALA A 18 -2.75 24.56 -17.57
CA ALA A 18 -3.73 25.64 -17.50
C ALA A 18 -5.13 25.05 -17.66
N ALA A 19 -5.81 24.79 -16.53
CA ALA A 19 -7.19 24.38 -16.51
C ALA A 19 -8.10 25.59 -16.81
N CYS A 20 -8.55 25.73 -18.06
CA CYS A 20 -9.76 26.50 -18.36
C CYS A 20 -10.96 25.66 -17.92
N ALA A 21 -11.44 25.91 -16.71
CA ALA A 21 -12.70 25.33 -16.22
C ALA A 21 -13.87 26.01 -16.95
N ALA A 22 -14.58 25.28 -17.80
CA ALA A 22 -15.94 25.62 -18.19
C ALA A 22 -16.91 25.11 -17.10
N PRO A 23 -17.95 25.87 -16.73
CA PRO A 23 -18.92 25.43 -15.75
C PRO A 23 -19.80 24.34 -16.38
N VAL A 24 -19.82 23.15 -15.77
CA VAL A 24 -20.76 22.09 -16.13
C VAL A 24 -21.96 22.20 -15.19
N ASP A 25 -23.01 22.84 -15.69
CA ASP A 25 -24.37 22.69 -15.15
C ASP A 25 -24.90 21.31 -15.54
N SER A 26 -25.18 20.45 -14.56
CA SER A 26 -26.44 19.70 -14.45
C SER A 26 -26.37 18.64 -13.35
N VAL A 27 -27.00 18.96 -12.23
CA VAL A 27 -27.21 18.10 -11.04
C VAL A 27 -28.34 17.08 -11.28
N ALA A 28 -28.68 16.76 -12.54
CA ALA A 28 -29.90 16.02 -12.88
C ALA A 28 -29.70 14.61 -13.45
N GLU A 29 -28.46 14.12 -13.59
CA GLU A 29 -28.17 12.76 -14.12
C GLU A 29 -27.70 11.74 -13.07
N GLN A 30 -27.76 12.07 -11.77
CA GLN A 30 -27.18 11.22 -10.71
C GLN A 30 -28.11 10.19 -10.07
N GLU A 31 -29.40 10.13 -10.41
CA GLU A 31 -30.38 9.29 -9.66
C GLU A 31 -30.92 8.04 -10.39
N SER A 32 -30.33 7.58 -11.51
CA SER A 32 -30.74 6.30 -12.13
C SER A 32 -29.67 5.20 -12.21
N TYR A 33 -28.52 5.38 -11.54
CA TYR A 33 -27.34 4.50 -11.69
C TYR A 33 -27.09 3.51 -10.53
N VAL A 34 -28.14 3.09 -9.81
CA VAL A 34 -28.02 2.27 -8.57
C VAL A 34 -28.35 0.77 -8.79
N GLY A 35 -28.52 0.32 -10.04
CA GLY A 35 -29.04 -1.02 -10.35
C GLY A 35 -28.05 -2.16 -10.65
N GLU A 36 -26.80 -1.90 -11.07
CA GLU A 36 -25.94 -2.96 -11.66
C GLU A 36 -24.43 -2.85 -11.35
N ARG A 37 -24.03 -2.20 -10.24
CA ARG A 37 -22.60 -2.12 -9.90
C ARG A 37 -22.31 -2.34 -8.42
N GLU A 38 -22.09 -3.61 -8.05
CA GLU A 38 -21.14 -3.95 -6.98
C GLU A 38 -20.17 -5.07 -7.45
N PRO A 39 -19.28 -4.83 -8.44
CA PRO A 39 -18.79 -5.96 -9.26
C PRO A 39 -17.43 -6.55 -8.91
N LEU A 40 -16.63 -5.95 -8.01
CA LEU A 40 -15.26 -6.44 -7.80
C LEU A 40 -14.91 -6.75 -6.36
N ILE A 41 -15.16 -5.86 -5.40
CA ILE A 41 -14.85 -6.12 -3.99
C ILE A 41 -15.69 -7.28 -3.45
N VAL A 42 -16.99 -7.34 -3.78
CA VAL A 42 -17.86 -8.44 -3.34
C VAL A 42 -17.44 -9.77 -3.97
N ASP A 43 -17.16 -9.80 -5.28
CA ASP A 43 -16.61 -10.96 -5.99
C ASP A 43 -15.32 -11.45 -5.34
N LEU A 44 -14.39 -10.53 -5.07
CA LEU A 44 -13.10 -10.81 -4.46
C LEU A 44 -13.24 -11.37 -3.04
N LEU A 45 -14.07 -10.75 -2.21
CA LEU A 45 -14.33 -11.23 -0.84
C LEU A 45 -15.02 -12.60 -0.86
N GLY A 46 -15.93 -12.82 -1.81
CA GLY A 46 -16.53 -14.13 -2.08
C GLY A 46 -15.48 -15.19 -2.40
N ARG A 47 -14.54 -14.88 -3.31
CA ARG A 47 -13.41 -15.75 -3.65
C ARG A 47 -12.51 -16.02 -2.43
N LEU A 48 -12.06 -14.98 -1.73
CA LEU A 48 -11.16 -15.12 -0.58
C LEU A 48 -11.81 -15.94 0.55
N ARG A 49 -13.10 -15.75 0.80
CA ARG A 49 -13.87 -16.58 1.75
C ARG A 49 -13.94 -18.03 1.29
N ALA A 50 -14.24 -18.28 0.01
CA ALA A 50 -14.28 -19.64 -0.52
C ALA A 50 -12.90 -20.32 -0.43
N ASP A 51 -11.82 -19.57 -0.67
CA ASP A 51 -10.46 -20.07 -0.52
C ASP A 51 -10.13 -20.47 0.93
N ALA A 52 -10.51 -19.66 1.91
CA ALA A 52 -10.33 -19.98 3.34
C ALA A 52 -11.10 -21.25 3.74
N LEU A 53 -12.38 -21.33 3.38
CA LEU A 53 -13.24 -22.47 3.76
C LEU A 53 -12.80 -23.82 3.17
N ARG A 54 -12.01 -23.86 2.11
CA ARG A 54 -11.62 -25.12 1.46
C ARG A 54 -10.58 -25.92 2.24
N GLY A 55 -9.87 -25.31 3.18
CA GLY A 55 -8.89 -26.01 4.01
C GLY A 55 -9.56 -27.00 4.97
N ASP A 56 -10.23 -26.48 5.99
CA ASP A 56 -10.86 -27.25 7.06
C ASP A 56 -12.35 -26.91 7.28
N GLY A 57 -12.95 -26.12 6.38
CA GLY A 57 -14.32 -25.64 6.53
C GLY A 57 -14.47 -24.50 7.53
N ARG A 58 -13.37 -23.95 8.06
CA ARG A 58 -13.35 -22.86 9.02
C ARG A 58 -12.57 -21.66 8.44
N ILE A 59 -12.71 -20.53 9.11
CA ILE A 59 -11.95 -19.31 8.85
C ILE A 59 -11.23 -18.94 10.15
N ASP A 60 -9.91 -19.03 10.14
CA ASP A 60 -9.07 -18.67 11.27
C ASP A 60 -8.78 -17.16 11.32
N GLU A 61 -8.05 -16.72 12.35
CA GLU A 61 -7.72 -15.31 12.53
C GLU A 61 -6.82 -14.76 11.40
N ALA A 62 -5.89 -15.56 10.89
CA ALA A 62 -4.96 -15.15 9.85
C ALA A 62 -5.69 -14.97 8.50
N GLU A 63 -6.63 -15.86 8.20
CA GLU A 63 -7.50 -15.76 7.02
C GLU A 63 -8.47 -14.59 7.15
N MET A 64 -9.05 -14.39 8.33
CA MET A 64 -9.99 -13.30 8.54
C MET A 64 -9.32 -11.92 8.46
N LYS A 65 -8.05 -11.79 8.88
CA LYS A 65 -7.26 -10.55 8.68
C LYS A 65 -7.25 -10.11 7.22
N ARG A 66 -7.19 -11.04 6.27
CA ARG A 66 -7.22 -10.74 4.83
C ARG A 66 -8.54 -10.15 4.39
N LEU A 67 -9.66 -10.65 4.92
CA LEU A 67 -11.00 -10.16 4.58
C LEU A 67 -11.26 -8.79 5.23
N VAL A 68 -10.86 -8.62 6.49
CA VAL A 68 -11.02 -7.37 7.25
C VAL A 68 -10.19 -6.23 6.65
N ALA A 69 -9.05 -6.52 6.03
CA ALA A 69 -8.24 -5.50 5.33
C ALA A 69 -9.03 -4.71 4.28
N PHE A 70 -10.09 -5.28 3.68
CA PHE A 70 -10.93 -4.58 2.70
C PHE A 70 -12.04 -3.73 3.32
N VAL A 71 -12.32 -3.89 4.61
CA VAL A 71 -13.26 -3.00 5.33
C VAL A 71 -12.65 -1.62 5.47
N HIS A 72 -11.34 -1.53 5.63
CA HIS A 72 -10.62 -0.27 5.75
C HIS A 72 -10.01 0.09 4.40
N ASP A 73 -10.60 1.05 3.68
CA ASP A 73 -10.13 1.45 2.35
C ASP A 73 -9.28 2.72 2.36
N GLY A 74 -8.85 3.21 3.52
CA GLY A 74 -8.02 4.41 3.60
C GLY A 74 -8.74 5.72 3.20
N SER A 75 -10.02 5.66 2.86
CA SER A 75 -10.85 6.83 2.58
C SER A 75 -11.03 7.74 3.81
N PRO A 76 -11.42 9.01 3.65
CA PRO A 76 -11.77 9.89 4.77
C PRO A 76 -12.91 9.35 5.65
N GLU A 77 -13.82 8.55 5.08
CA GLU A 77 -14.87 7.84 5.83
C GLU A 77 -14.34 6.59 6.56
N GLY A 78 -13.15 6.12 6.18
CA GLY A 78 -12.41 5.03 6.83
C GLY A 78 -13.02 3.65 6.66
N ARG A 79 -14.07 3.50 5.84
CA ARG A 79 -14.84 2.25 5.74
C ARG A 79 -15.46 2.00 4.37
N ASN A 80 -15.12 0.84 3.79
CA ASN A 80 -15.76 0.32 2.59
C ASN A 80 -17.12 -0.33 2.90
N ALA A 81 -18.21 0.28 2.45
CA ALA A 81 -19.57 -0.17 2.76
C ALA A 81 -19.88 -1.57 2.21
N ALA A 82 -19.43 -1.90 1.00
CA ALA A 82 -19.68 -3.21 0.39
C ALA A 82 -18.95 -4.33 1.14
N ALA A 83 -17.67 -4.12 1.49
CA ALA A 83 -16.91 -5.08 2.31
C ALA A 83 -17.51 -5.26 3.71
N ALA A 84 -17.92 -4.16 4.35
CA ALA A 84 -18.59 -4.19 5.63
C ALA A 84 -19.94 -4.93 5.58
N GLY A 85 -20.73 -4.73 4.52
CA GLY A 85 -21.97 -5.45 4.26
C GLY A 85 -21.73 -6.95 4.09
N PHE A 86 -20.71 -7.33 3.30
CA PHE A 86 -20.30 -8.71 3.12
C PHE A 86 -19.94 -9.38 4.45
N LEU A 87 -19.06 -8.78 5.26
CA LEU A 87 -18.64 -9.35 6.54
C LEU A 87 -19.76 -9.40 7.58
N THR A 88 -20.70 -8.43 7.54
CA THR A 88 -21.92 -8.48 8.35
C THR A 88 -22.75 -9.71 8.00
N ASN A 89 -22.87 -10.04 6.71
CA ASN A 89 -23.59 -11.23 6.26
C ASN A 89 -22.87 -12.53 6.68
N VAL A 90 -21.53 -12.59 6.57
CA VAL A 90 -20.74 -13.73 7.07
C VAL A 90 -20.97 -13.94 8.57
N LEU A 91 -20.93 -12.86 9.35
CA LEU A 91 -21.14 -12.94 10.81
C LEU A 91 -22.57 -13.39 11.15
N ARG A 92 -23.57 -13.01 10.37
CA ARG A 92 -24.98 -13.38 10.63
C ARG A 92 -25.30 -14.81 10.20
N ASN A 93 -24.86 -15.19 9.01
CA ASN A 93 -25.31 -16.43 8.36
C ASN A 93 -24.31 -17.58 8.54
N ASP A 94 -23.03 -17.27 8.74
CA ASP A 94 -21.93 -18.25 8.69
C ASP A 94 -21.00 -18.19 9.91
N ALA A 95 -21.44 -17.61 11.04
CA ALA A 95 -20.61 -17.50 12.25
C ALA A 95 -19.98 -18.84 12.70
N ARG A 96 -20.63 -19.97 12.40
CA ARG A 96 -20.13 -21.32 12.74
C ARG A 96 -18.84 -21.69 12.00
N ALA A 97 -18.58 -21.10 10.85
CA ALA A 97 -17.32 -21.27 10.15
C ALA A 97 -16.20 -20.45 10.79
N LEU A 98 -16.51 -19.43 11.60
CA LEU A 98 -15.49 -18.58 12.21
C LEU A 98 -14.90 -19.24 13.46
N THR A 99 -13.58 -19.14 13.61
CA THR A 99 -12.96 -19.34 14.93
C THR A 99 -13.31 -18.17 15.85
N PRO A 100 -13.24 -18.34 17.19
CA PRO A 100 -13.50 -17.22 18.12
C PRO A 100 -12.62 -15.99 17.86
N GLY A 101 -11.36 -16.19 17.47
CA GLY A 101 -10.44 -15.11 17.10
C GLY A 101 -10.90 -14.37 15.84
N ALA A 102 -11.26 -15.10 14.77
CA ALA A 102 -11.80 -14.52 13.55
C ALA A 102 -13.11 -13.74 13.79
N GLU A 103 -14.02 -14.30 14.60
CA GLU A 103 -15.28 -13.64 14.96
C GLU A 103 -15.03 -12.32 15.70
N SER A 104 -14.10 -12.33 16.65
CA SER A 104 -13.69 -11.12 17.38
C SER A 104 -13.10 -10.05 16.46
N LEU A 105 -12.27 -10.46 15.48
CA LEU A 105 -11.67 -9.55 14.51
C LEU A 105 -12.74 -8.87 13.64
N VAL A 106 -13.70 -9.63 13.10
CA VAL A 106 -14.79 -9.09 12.27
C VAL A 106 -15.62 -8.09 13.07
N LYS A 107 -16.01 -8.45 14.31
CA LYS A 107 -16.79 -7.54 15.16
C LYS A 107 -16.04 -6.24 15.39
N SER A 108 -14.75 -6.33 15.76
CA SER A 108 -13.91 -5.17 16.00
C SER A 108 -13.81 -4.26 14.77
N ALA A 109 -13.62 -4.84 13.59
CA ALA A 109 -13.59 -4.11 12.32
C ALA A 109 -14.95 -3.44 12.00
N LEU A 110 -16.06 -4.17 12.17
CA LEU A 110 -17.40 -3.66 11.87
C LEU A 110 -17.88 -2.58 12.85
N GLU A 111 -17.39 -2.59 14.08
CA GLU A 111 -17.67 -1.57 15.10
C GLU A 111 -16.73 -0.37 14.98
N GLY A 112 -15.76 -0.40 14.07
CA GLY A 112 -14.75 0.64 13.95
C GLY A 112 -13.84 0.72 15.18
N ARG A 113 -13.62 -0.38 15.91
CA ARG A 113 -12.66 -0.37 17.02
C ARG A 113 -11.20 -0.31 16.57
N ASP A 114 -10.98 -0.39 15.26
CA ASP A 114 -9.68 -0.24 14.59
C ASP A 114 -9.64 0.95 13.61
N VAL A 115 -10.53 1.94 13.76
CA VAL A 115 -10.18 3.29 13.29
C VAL A 115 -9.30 3.90 14.36
N GLY A 116 -8.05 4.19 13.99
CA GLY A 116 -7.12 4.95 14.80
C GLY A 116 -7.80 6.15 15.46
N PRO A 117 -7.32 6.62 16.63
CA PRO A 117 -7.91 7.78 17.28
C PRO A 117 -8.10 8.86 16.22
N GLY A 118 -9.32 9.39 16.06
CA GLY A 118 -9.54 10.52 15.17
C GLY A 118 -8.49 11.60 15.49
N LEU A 119 -8.10 12.41 14.51
CA LEU A 119 -6.97 13.36 14.55
C LEU A 119 -6.95 14.35 15.75
N ASP A 120 -7.97 14.27 16.61
CA ASP A 120 -8.13 14.97 17.87
C ASP A 120 -7.95 14.04 19.06
N THR A 121 -6.94 14.34 19.89
CA THR A 121 -6.76 13.78 21.23
C THR A 121 -6.81 14.92 22.26
N PRO A 122 -6.90 14.64 23.57
CA PRO A 122 -6.76 15.70 24.57
C PRO A 122 -5.44 16.48 24.45
N GLN A 123 -4.39 15.85 23.92
CA GLN A 123 -3.06 16.44 23.75
C GLN A 123 -2.93 17.23 22.45
N TYR A 124 -3.60 16.82 21.37
CA TYR A 124 -3.41 17.39 20.05
C TYR A 124 -4.69 17.52 19.25
N ARG A 125 -4.70 18.47 18.32
CA ARG A 125 -5.70 18.54 17.25
C ARG A 125 -5.00 18.84 15.94
N LEU A 126 -5.31 18.10 14.89
CA LEU A 126 -4.86 18.39 13.53
C LEU A 126 -6.06 18.85 12.71
N VAL A 127 -6.07 20.12 12.30
CA VAL A 127 -7.13 20.66 11.44
C VAL A 127 -6.66 20.61 10.00
N GLU A 128 -7.28 19.74 9.22
CA GLU A 128 -6.98 19.60 7.79
C GLU A 128 -7.50 20.82 7.03
N LYS A 129 -6.60 21.49 6.29
CA LYS A 129 -6.94 22.71 5.54
C LYS A 129 -7.14 22.43 4.07
N GLY A 130 -8.23 21.72 3.77
CA GLY A 130 -8.73 21.48 2.42
C GLY A 130 -8.23 20.17 1.79
N ALA A 131 -8.63 19.92 0.54
CA ALA A 131 -8.26 18.73 -0.24
C ALA A 131 -6.81 18.79 -0.80
N GLY A 132 -5.91 19.49 -0.10
CA GLY A 132 -4.53 19.66 -0.53
C GLY A 132 -3.75 18.34 -0.49
N THR A 133 -2.83 18.17 -1.44
CA THR A 133 -1.96 16.99 -1.55
C THR A 133 -0.85 16.95 -0.49
N PHE A 134 -0.80 17.93 0.43
CA PHE A 134 0.29 18.11 1.37
C PHE A 134 -0.18 18.38 2.80
N VAL A 135 0.44 17.68 3.77
CA VAL A 135 0.13 17.81 5.21
C VAL A 135 0.68 19.12 5.81
N PHE A 136 1.58 19.84 5.11
CA PHE A 136 2.12 21.10 5.66
C PHE A 136 1.04 22.19 5.79
N ASP A 137 0.00 22.16 4.97
CA ASP A 137 -1.11 23.12 5.00
C ASP A 137 -2.01 22.94 6.25
N ASP A 138 -1.99 21.75 6.83
CA ASP A 138 -2.77 21.41 8.03
C ASP A 138 -2.28 22.19 9.25
N GLU A 139 -3.20 22.59 10.12
CA GLU A 139 -2.86 23.26 11.37
C GLU A 139 -2.71 22.27 12.52
N LEU A 140 -1.52 22.26 13.13
CA LEU A 140 -1.27 21.50 14.35
C LEU A 140 -1.60 22.35 15.56
N PHE A 141 -2.37 21.78 16.49
CA PHE A 141 -2.59 22.31 17.81
C PHE A 141 -1.99 21.35 18.84
N VAL A 142 -1.17 21.86 19.75
CA VAL A 142 -0.68 21.13 20.93
C VAL A 142 -1.36 21.74 22.15
N LEU A 143 -2.36 21.03 22.68
CA LEU A 143 -3.32 21.54 23.65
C LEU A 143 -2.89 21.25 25.09
N GLN A 144 -2.41 20.05 25.36
CA GLN A 144 -2.11 19.57 26.72
C GLN A 144 -0.84 18.72 26.76
N ASP A 145 -0.25 18.63 27.95
CA ASP A 145 0.86 17.73 28.21
C ASP A 145 0.35 16.28 28.25
N GLY A 146 1.20 15.34 27.84
CA GLY A 146 0.81 13.93 27.78
C GLY A 146 1.58 13.15 26.72
N GLU A 147 1.06 11.99 26.38
CA GLU A 147 1.72 11.04 25.48
C GLU A 147 0.69 10.46 24.52
N VAL A 148 0.96 10.55 23.22
CA VAL A 148 0.22 9.84 22.18
C VAL A 148 1.11 8.68 21.73
N ARG A 149 0.66 7.47 22.07
CA ARG A 149 1.31 6.24 21.62
C ARG A 149 0.61 5.72 20.39
N GLY A 150 1.32 5.70 19.28
CA GLY A 150 0.97 4.86 18.16
C GLY A 150 1.58 3.49 18.35
N ARG A 151 0.71 2.49 18.47
CA ARG A 151 1.07 1.12 18.10
C ARG A 151 0.24 0.67 16.91
N PRO A 152 0.42 1.31 15.75
CA PRO A 152 0.20 0.56 14.54
C PRO A 152 1.31 -0.48 14.53
N GLU A 153 1.08 -1.64 15.13
CA GLU A 153 1.88 -2.79 14.75
C GLU A 153 1.58 -2.96 13.27
N LEU A 154 2.31 -2.28 12.38
CA LEU A 154 2.35 -2.66 10.97
C LEU A 154 2.65 -4.14 11.04
N VAL A 155 1.63 -4.95 10.81
CA VAL A 155 1.65 -6.39 11.09
C VAL A 155 2.54 -7.01 10.03
N GLY A 156 3.86 -6.85 10.17
CA GLY A 156 4.90 -7.51 9.38
C GLY A 156 4.65 -7.61 7.88
N HIS A 157 4.22 -6.54 7.19
CA HIS A 157 3.89 -6.61 5.75
C HIS A 157 4.80 -5.83 4.82
N SER A 158 5.83 -5.15 5.34
CA SER A 158 7.01 -4.92 4.51
C SER A 158 7.70 -6.26 4.29
N ARG A 159 7.27 -7.08 3.33
CA ARG A 159 7.88 -8.41 3.07
C ARG A 159 9.30 -8.33 2.46
N GLY A 160 9.80 -7.10 2.24
CA GLY A 160 11.21 -6.76 2.03
C GLY A 160 11.93 -6.30 3.31
N TYR A 161 11.19 -5.96 4.38
CA TYR A 161 11.71 -5.43 5.65
C TYR A 161 11.10 -6.11 6.92
N ALA A 162 10.58 -7.34 6.88
CA ALA A 162 10.12 -8.02 8.11
C ALA A 162 9.90 -9.54 8.00
N ALA A 163 9.73 -10.11 6.80
CA ALA A 163 9.43 -11.54 6.65
C ALA A 163 10.72 -12.39 6.77
N TYR A 164 11.15 -12.63 8.01
CA TYR A 164 12.40 -13.28 8.43
C TYR A 164 12.70 -14.70 7.87
N ARG A 165 11.83 -15.31 7.05
CA ARG A 165 12.04 -16.68 6.51
C ARG A 165 11.52 -16.96 5.10
N ASP A 166 10.55 -16.20 4.59
CA ASP A 166 9.77 -16.54 3.37
C ASP A 166 9.42 -15.32 2.50
N GLY A 167 10.35 -14.37 2.36
CA GLY A 167 10.17 -13.16 1.54
C GLY A 167 9.66 -13.49 0.12
N VAL A 168 8.78 -12.64 -0.41
CA VAL A 168 8.26 -12.79 -1.78
C VAL A 168 9.38 -12.61 -2.81
N LEU A 169 10.37 -11.78 -2.47
CA LEU A 169 11.55 -11.50 -3.31
C LEU A 169 12.56 -12.65 -3.29
N ARG A 170 12.60 -13.42 -2.19
CA ARG A 170 13.62 -14.42 -1.85
C ARG A 170 13.76 -15.63 -2.78
N PHE A 171 12.84 -15.79 -3.73
CA PHE A 171 12.79 -16.98 -4.55
C PHE A 171 12.87 -16.61 -6.01
N ALA A 172 13.65 -17.42 -6.74
CA ALA A 172 13.85 -17.28 -8.17
C ALA A 172 12.52 -17.04 -8.89
N HIS A 173 12.52 -15.98 -9.70
CA HIS A 173 11.49 -15.70 -10.69
C HIS A 173 11.13 -16.94 -11.50
N GLY A 174 9.85 -17.07 -11.86
CA GLY A 174 9.41 -18.18 -12.71
C GLY A 174 9.39 -19.53 -11.98
N SER A 175 8.81 -19.60 -10.78
CA SER A 175 8.53 -20.91 -10.17
C SER A 175 7.69 -21.74 -11.13
N ARG A 176 8.13 -22.96 -11.41
CA ARG A 176 7.43 -23.87 -12.32
C ARG A 176 5.96 -23.97 -11.93
N ALA A 177 5.09 -23.83 -12.93
CA ALA A 177 3.67 -24.04 -12.74
C ALA A 177 3.42 -25.39 -12.04
N PRO A 178 2.56 -25.43 -11.01
CA PRO A 178 2.16 -26.69 -10.38
C PRO A 178 1.60 -27.66 -11.40
N ALA A 179 1.73 -28.97 -11.13
CA ALA A 179 1.07 -29.98 -11.95
C ALA A 179 -0.45 -29.72 -11.99
N SER A 180 -1.05 -29.90 -13.17
CA SER A 180 -2.49 -29.76 -13.39
C SER A 180 -3.00 -30.92 -14.22
N ARG A 181 -4.22 -31.38 -13.94
CA ARG A 181 -4.90 -32.46 -14.67
C ARG A 181 -5.52 -31.97 -15.97
N SER A 182 -5.71 -30.65 -16.11
CA SER A 182 -6.37 -30.04 -17.26
C SER A 182 -5.40 -29.57 -18.35
N LEU A 183 -4.09 -29.52 -18.06
CA LEU A 183 -3.06 -29.10 -18.99
C LEU A 183 -2.60 -30.28 -19.86
N LEU A 184 -2.47 -30.04 -21.16
CA LEU A 184 -1.76 -30.94 -22.05
C LEU A 184 -0.25 -30.91 -21.78
N PRO A 185 0.51 -31.95 -22.15
CA PRO A 185 1.96 -31.99 -21.91
C PRO A 185 2.73 -30.83 -22.54
N ASP A 186 2.34 -30.38 -23.73
CA ASP A 186 2.92 -29.24 -24.45
C ASP A 186 2.55 -27.89 -23.82
N GLU A 187 1.30 -27.73 -23.35
CA GLU A 187 0.89 -26.55 -22.57
C GLU A 187 1.67 -26.45 -21.26
N ALA A 188 1.82 -27.57 -20.56
CA ALA A 188 2.60 -27.65 -19.33
C ALA A 188 4.09 -27.40 -19.57
N ALA A 189 4.64 -27.82 -20.71
CA ALA A 189 6.01 -27.51 -21.10
C ALA A 189 6.17 -26.01 -21.42
N ALA A 190 5.27 -25.43 -22.21
CA ALA A 190 5.29 -24.01 -22.56
C ALA A 190 5.24 -23.11 -21.32
N LEU A 191 4.41 -23.44 -20.33
CA LEU A 191 4.34 -22.68 -19.07
C LEU A 191 5.63 -22.76 -18.23
N ARG A 192 6.43 -23.83 -18.35
CA ARG A 192 7.70 -23.95 -17.61
C ARG A 192 8.80 -23.08 -18.21
N ASP A 193 8.78 -22.92 -19.52
CA ASP A 193 9.82 -22.19 -20.25
C ASP A 193 9.47 -20.70 -20.44
N GLN A 194 8.25 -20.30 -20.06
CA GLN A 194 7.73 -18.96 -20.24
C GLN A 194 8.18 -18.00 -19.13
N PRO A 195 8.78 -16.85 -19.47
CA PRO A 195 9.06 -15.80 -18.50
C PRO A 195 7.77 -15.20 -17.91
N PRO A 196 7.78 -14.75 -16.64
CA PRO A 196 6.59 -14.16 -15.99
C PRO A 196 5.99 -12.97 -16.76
N ALA A 197 6.83 -12.14 -17.38
CA ALA A 197 6.38 -10.99 -18.17
C ALA A 197 5.51 -11.42 -19.36
N ALA A 198 5.98 -12.44 -20.09
CA ALA A 198 5.25 -13.01 -21.22
C ALA A 198 3.96 -13.69 -20.77
N ALA A 199 3.91 -14.28 -19.57
CA ALA A 199 2.69 -14.84 -18.99
C ALA A 199 1.61 -13.77 -18.79
N LEU A 200 1.98 -12.61 -18.24
CA LEU A 200 1.06 -11.49 -18.06
C LEU A 200 0.60 -10.88 -19.38
N ASP A 201 1.48 -10.75 -20.37
CA ASP A 201 1.10 -10.28 -21.71
C ASP A 201 0.09 -11.22 -22.39
N ARG A 202 0.29 -12.54 -22.29
CA ARG A 202 -0.67 -13.52 -22.82
C ARG A 202 -2.00 -13.47 -22.08
N ALA A 203 -1.98 -13.34 -20.76
CA ALA A 203 -3.19 -13.21 -19.97
C ALA A 203 -3.97 -11.93 -20.32
N ALA A 204 -3.27 -10.80 -20.53
CA ALA A 204 -3.86 -9.55 -20.98
C ALA A 204 -4.50 -9.70 -22.36
N ALA A 205 -3.78 -10.31 -23.31
CA ALA A 205 -4.29 -10.59 -24.65
C ALA A 205 -5.53 -11.50 -24.63
N ALA A 206 -5.53 -12.54 -23.79
CA ALA A 206 -6.70 -13.41 -23.59
C ALA A 206 -7.92 -12.65 -23.02
N ARG A 207 -7.70 -11.49 -22.39
CA ARG A 207 -8.73 -10.55 -21.95
C ARG A 207 -9.04 -9.44 -22.93
N GLY A 208 -8.56 -9.55 -24.16
CA GLY A 208 -8.76 -8.55 -25.20
C GLY A 208 -8.06 -7.22 -24.90
N LEU A 209 -7.11 -7.20 -23.96
CA LEU A 209 -6.35 -6.00 -23.62
C LEU A 209 -5.10 -5.92 -24.49
N SER A 210 -5.03 -4.89 -25.31
CA SER A 210 -3.80 -4.51 -26.00
C SER A 210 -3.00 -3.55 -25.14
N LEU A 211 -1.85 -4.03 -24.64
CA LEU A 211 -0.95 -3.24 -23.83
C LEU A 211 0.03 -2.40 -24.69
N GLY A 212 0.20 -2.74 -25.96
CA GLY A 212 1.07 -2.01 -26.89
C GLY A 212 2.51 -1.90 -26.38
N THR A 213 3.06 -0.69 -26.40
CA THR A 213 4.38 -0.39 -25.83
C THR A 213 4.40 -0.46 -24.30
N ALA A 214 3.24 -0.52 -23.64
CA ALA A 214 3.13 -0.76 -22.21
C ALA A 214 2.93 -2.26 -21.88
N SER A 215 3.53 -3.17 -22.66
CA SER A 215 3.50 -4.60 -22.33
C SER A 215 4.42 -4.93 -21.15
N TYR A 216 4.10 -5.99 -20.41
CA TYR A 216 4.94 -6.49 -19.32
C TYR A 216 6.31 -6.88 -19.83
N THR A 217 6.39 -7.55 -20.99
CA THR A 217 7.69 -7.87 -21.63
C THR A 217 8.49 -6.61 -21.94
N TYR A 218 7.87 -5.56 -22.49
CA TYR A 218 8.58 -4.30 -22.73
C TYR A 218 9.13 -3.71 -21.43
N PHE A 219 8.33 -3.66 -20.38
CA PHE A 219 8.76 -3.18 -19.07
C PHE A 219 9.92 -4.00 -18.50
N ALA A 220 9.86 -5.31 -18.69
CA ALA A 220 10.89 -6.23 -18.26
C ALA A 220 12.19 -6.18 -19.08
N GLU A 221 12.15 -5.66 -20.30
CA GLU A 221 13.35 -5.60 -21.15
C GLU A 221 13.94 -4.20 -21.25
N LYS A 222 13.12 -3.16 -21.08
CA LYS A 222 13.46 -1.78 -21.49
C LYS A 222 13.37 -0.75 -20.38
N VAL A 223 12.59 -0.98 -19.33
CA VAL A 223 12.27 0.05 -18.33
C VAL A 223 12.90 -0.27 -16.98
N HIS A 224 12.42 -1.33 -16.34
CA HIS A 224 12.74 -1.60 -14.93
C HIS A 224 13.84 -2.62 -14.77
N TYR A 225 13.83 -3.64 -15.62
CA TYR A 225 14.71 -4.77 -15.42
C TYR A 225 15.83 -4.69 -16.45
N ARG A 226 17.03 -4.35 -15.98
CA ARG A 226 18.26 -4.72 -16.67
C ARG A 226 18.70 -6.04 -16.05
N PRO A 227 18.24 -7.20 -16.55
CA PRO A 227 18.71 -8.48 -16.04
C PRO A 227 20.21 -8.63 -16.35
N GLY A 228 21.05 -8.17 -15.44
CA GLY A 228 22.40 -8.66 -15.28
C GLY A 228 22.34 -10.04 -14.63
N ALA A 229 23.38 -10.87 -14.83
CA ALA A 229 23.41 -12.22 -14.27
C ALA A 229 23.30 -12.27 -12.73
N ASN A 230 23.55 -11.14 -12.04
CA ASN A 230 23.65 -11.04 -10.59
C ASN A 230 22.72 -9.97 -9.98
N THR A 231 21.84 -9.35 -10.78
CA THR A 231 20.95 -8.28 -10.31
C THR A 231 19.53 -8.83 -10.21
N PRO A 232 18.88 -8.81 -9.04
CA PRO A 232 17.49 -9.19 -8.93
C PRO A 232 16.61 -8.21 -9.73
N TYR A 233 15.56 -8.71 -10.38
CA TYR A 233 14.70 -7.87 -11.24
C TYR A 233 14.08 -6.70 -10.47
N TRP A 234 13.92 -6.78 -9.16
CA TRP A 234 13.30 -5.71 -8.38
C TRP A 234 14.27 -4.59 -7.95
N GLU A 235 15.58 -4.71 -8.23
CA GLU A 235 16.58 -3.70 -7.85
C GLU A 235 16.15 -2.30 -8.33
N GLY A 236 16.19 -1.31 -7.43
CA GLY A 236 15.81 0.08 -7.72
C GLY A 236 14.31 0.40 -7.62
N LEU A 237 13.45 -0.58 -7.32
CA LEU A 237 11.99 -0.38 -7.16
C LEU A 237 11.53 -0.38 -5.69
N CYS A 238 12.45 -0.16 -4.74
CA CYS A 238 12.18 -0.27 -3.31
C CYS A 238 11.10 0.71 -2.82
N HIS A 239 11.03 1.93 -3.38
CA HIS A 239 9.98 2.90 -3.01
C HIS A 239 8.59 2.42 -3.41
N ALA A 240 8.46 1.80 -4.58
CA ALA A 240 7.19 1.27 -5.09
C ALA A 240 6.68 0.16 -4.18
N TRP A 241 7.57 -0.76 -3.79
CA TRP A 241 7.24 -1.81 -2.85
C TRP A 241 6.87 -1.28 -1.49
N THR A 242 7.70 -0.41 -0.92
CA THR A 242 7.50 0.14 0.41
C THR A 242 6.17 0.89 0.50
N THR A 243 5.74 1.54 -0.59
CA THR A 243 4.40 2.14 -0.69
C THR A 243 3.29 1.08 -0.78
N ALA A 244 3.41 0.10 -1.68
CA ALA A 244 2.41 -0.96 -1.88
C ALA A 244 2.25 -1.87 -0.64
N ALA A 245 3.33 -2.16 0.05
CA ALA A 245 3.39 -3.03 1.22
C ALA A 245 2.67 -2.43 2.44
N LEU A 246 2.43 -1.11 2.45
CA LEU A 246 1.59 -0.44 3.45
C LEU A 246 0.09 -0.54 3.14
N ASP A 247 -0.30 -1.12 2.01
CA ASP A 247 -1.67 -1.53 1.72
C ASP A 247 -1.85 -3.00 2.11
N ASP A 248 -2.53 -3.24 3.23
CA ASP A 248 -2.82 -4.60 3.71
C ASP A 248 -3.63 -5.42 2.70
N ARG A 249 -4.44 -4.77 1.84
CA ARG A 249 -5.22 -5.45 0.80
C ARG A 249 -4.29 -6.00 -0.28
N LEU A 250 -3.36 -5.20 -0.79
CA LEU A 250 -2.36 -5.68 -1.75
C LEU A 250 -1.51 -6.79 -1.15
N SER A 251 -1.08 -6.61 0.10
CA SER A 251 -0.35 -7.64 0.85
C SER A 251 -1.14 -8.94 0.96
N ALA A 252 -2.45 -8.88 1.23
CA ALA A 252 -3.33 -10.04 1.27
C ALA A 252 -3.49 -10.72 -0.10
N LEU A 253 -3.54 -9.96 -1.18
CA LEU A 253 -3.66 -10.50 -2.55
C LEU A 253 -2.38 -11.17 -3.05
N VAL A 254 -1.22 -10.61 -2.72
CA VAL A 254 0.08 -11.16 -3.12
C VAL A 254 0.45 -12.40 -2.29
N ASP A 255 0.01 -12.50 -1.03
CA ASP A 255 0.35 -13.62 -0.12
C ASP A 255 -0.49 -14.87 -0.33
N VAL A 256 -0.42 -15.41 -1.53
CA VAL A 256 -1.21 -16.59 -1.86
C VAL A 256 -0.82 -17.73 -0.91
N PRO A 257 -1.79 -18.33 -0.19
CA PRO A 257 -1.52 -19.42 0.73
C PRO A 257 -1.09 -20.67 -0.05
N GLY A 258 -0.52 -21.62 0.67
CA GLY A 258 -0.22 -22.95 0.15
C GLY A 258 1.23 -23.39 0.34
N ALA A 259 1.53 -24.62 -0.08
CA ALA A 259 2.85 -25.21 0.07
C ALA A 259 3.95 -24.42 -0.67
N ARG A 260 5.16 -24.41 -0.11
CA ARG A 260 6.34 -23.79 -0.77
C ARG A 260 6.52 -24.36 -2.19
N GLY A 261 6.71 -23.47 -3.17
CA GLY A 261 6.79 -23.82 -4.59
C GLY A 261 5.45 -23.96 -5.30
N LYS A 262 4.32 -23.98 -4.58
CA LYS A 262 2.95 -23.97 -5.14
C LYS A 262 2.16 -22.69 -4.82
N ARG A 263 2.75 -21.73 -4.10
CA ARG A 263 2.14 -20.43 -3.80
C ARG A 263 2.12 -19.57 -5.07
N GLY A 264 0.94 -19.14 -5.51
CA GLY A 264 0.76 -18.30 -6.70
C GLY A 264 -0.65 -18.40 -7.27
N LEU A 265 -0.93 -17.59 -8.30
CA LEU A 265 -2.24 -17.49 -8.94
C LEU A 265 -2.21 -18.04 -10.36
N TRP A 266 -3.26 -18.74 -10.72
CA TRP A 266 -3.65 -19.02 -12.09
C TRP A 266 -4.58 -17.94 -12.60
N TYR A 267 -4.31 -17.43 -13.79
CA TYR A 267 -5.19 -16.49 -14.48
C TYR A 267 -5.09 -16.65 -16.00
N MET A 268 -6.22 -16.86 -16.66
CA MET A 268 -6.33 -17.06 -18.12
C MET A 268 -5.40 -18.16 -18.65
N GLY A 269 -5.28 -19.25 -17.89
CA GLY A 269 -4.41 -20.38 -18.22
C GLY A 269 -2.92 -20.13 -17.97
N GLN A 270 -2.56 -18.95 -17.48
CA GLN A 270 -1.19 -18.56 -17.14
C GLN A 270 -0.95 -18.71 -15.64
N TRP A 271 0.28 -19.04 -15.26
CA TRP A 271 0.71 -19.18 -13.87
C TRP A 271 1.62 -18.03 -13.47
N MET A 272 1.35 -17.44 -12.31
CA MET A 272 2.20 -16.44 -11.68
C MET A 272 2.52 -16.92 -10.28
N SER A 273 3.80 -17.17 -10.00
CA SER A 273 4.22 -17.54 -8.66
C SER A 273 4.02 -16.38 -7.69
N ARG A 274 3.92 -16.66 -6.40
CA ARG A 274 3.87 -15.64 -5.35
C ARG A 274 4.99 -14.61 -5.51
N ALA A 275 6.21 -15.07 -5.84
CA ALA A 275 7.36 -14.19 -6.09
C ALA A 275 7.10 -13.22 -7.25
N ASP A 276 6.63 -13.75 -8.38
CA ASP A 276 6.29 -12.95 -9.55
C ASP A 276 5.18 -11.93 -9.22
N LEU A 277 4.20 -12.30 -8.38
CA LEU A 277 3.14 -11.37 -7.97
C LEU A 277 3.69 -10.17 -7.19
N GLY A 278 4.63 -10.39 -6.27
CA GLY A 278 5.29 -9.28 -5.56
C GLY A 278 6.08 -8.39 -6.52
N ASN A 279 6.87 -9.00 -7.40
CA ASN A 279 7.68 -8.29 -8.39
C ASN A 279 6.86 -7.43 -9.34
N TRP A 280 5.74 -7.96 -9.82
CA TRP A 280 4.86 -7.20 -10.69
C TRP A 280 4.00 -6.18 -9.96
N THR A 281 3.72 -6.37 -8.66
CA THR A 281 3.14 -5.31 -7.83
C THR A 281 4.06 -4.10 -7.82
N MET A 282 5.36 -4.31 -7.59
CA MET A 282 6.36 -3.22 -7.61
C MET A 282 6.48 -2.58 -8.99
N GLY A 283 6.75 -3.39 -10.02
CA GLY A 283 7.01 -2.89 -11.37
C GLY A 283 5.82 -2.17 -12.00
N SER A 284 4.59 -2.60 -11.70
CA SER A 284 3.39 -1.93 -12.21
C SER A 284 3.00 -0.69 -11.42
N TYR A 285 3.45 -0.57 -10.16
CA TYR A 285 3.11 0.54 -9.27
C TYR A 285 4.17 1.65 -9.24
N ASP A 286 5.37 1.38 -9.73
CA ASP A 286 6.55 2.24 -9.63
C ASP A 286 6.34 3.74 -9.92
N ALA A 287 5.89 4.11 -11.11
CA ALA A 287 5.70 5.51 -11.48
C ALA A 287 4.44 6.13 -10.84
N ILE A 288 3.56 5.29 -10.29
CA ILE A 288 2.29 5.70 -9.69
C ILE A 288 2.46 5.91 -8.19
N SER A 289 3.31 5.12 -7.52
CA SER A 289 3.39 5.04 -6.06
C SER A 289 3.79 6.37 -5.40
N ILE A 290 4.69 7.13 -6.04
CA ILE A 290 5.09 8.47 -5.56
C ILE A 290 3.93 9.46 -5.72
N SER A 291 3.22 9.39 -6.84
CA SER A 291 2.08 10.28 -7.14
C SER A 291 0.84 9.92 -6.34
N ASP A 292 0.74 8.68 -5.82
CA ASP A 292 -0.34 8.19 -4.97
C ASP A 292 -0.04 8.35 -3.45
N ALA A 293 1.00 9.13 -3.12
CA ALA A 293 1.36 9.47 -1.75
C ALA A 293 1.15 10.97 -1.48
N VAL A 294 0.64 11.26 -0.29
CA VAL A 294 0.63 12.62 0.27
C VAL A 294 1.99 12.85 0.92
N THR A 295 2.76 13.79 0.38
CA THR A 295 4.05 14.17 0.97
C THR A 295 3.83 15.27 2.00
N VAL A 296 4.46 15.16 3.17
CA VAL A 296 4.34 16.16 4.24
C VAL A 296 5.15 17.41 3.91
N ASP A 297 6.36 17.25 3.38
CA ASP A 297 7.25 18.35 2.98
C ASP A 297 8.42 17.81 2.13
N SER A 298 8.92 18.59 1.19
CA SER A 298 10.27 18.43 0.66
C SER A 298 11.15 19.37 1.49
N PHE A 299 12.07 18.83 2.28
CA PHE A 299 12.74 19.50 3.40
C PHE A 299 11.86 19.62 4.66
N VAL A 300 11.75 18.52 5.40
CA VAL A 300 10.94 18.46 6.63
C VAL A 300 11.34 19.55 7.62
N ARG A 301 10.39 20.42 7.97
CA ARG A 301 10.51 21.33 9.13
C ARG A 301 10.17 20.62 10.44
N PRO A 302 10.74 21.02 11.58
CA PRO A 302 10.51 20.34 12.86
C PRO A 302 9.02 20.20 13.25
N GLU A 303 8.22 21.25 13.03
CA GLU A 303 6.78 21.25 13.29
C GLU A 303 6.00 20.32 12.35
N ASN A 304 6.40 20.22 11.08
CA ASN A 304 5.81 19.31 10.10
C ASN A 304 6.18 17.85 10.39
N TRP A 305 7.38 17.62 10.92
CA TRP A 305 7.79 16.32 11.42
C TRP A 305 6.90 15.84 12.57
N VAL A 306 6.62 16.71 13.53
CA VAL A 306 5.71 16.41 14.65
C VAL A 306 4.30 16.08 14.12
N LYS A 307 3.77 16.86 13.17
CA LYS A 307 2.49 16.55 12.51
C LYS A 307 2.50 15.16 11.88
N GLY A 308 3.53 14.86 11.10
CA GLY A 308 3.70 13.56 10.44
C GLY A 308 3.74 12.40 11.44
N LEU A 309 4.54 12.50 12.50
CA LEU A 309 4.62 11.44 13.50
C LEU A 309 3.35 11.26 14.31
N ILE A 310 2.62 12.34 14.61
CA ILE A 310 1.30 12.25 15.25
C ILE A 310 0.31 11.56 14.31
N ARG A 311 0.20 12.00 13.05
CA ARG A 311 -0.68 11.37 12.06
C ARG A 311 -0.30 9.90 11.84
N HIS A 312 0.98 9.54 11.83
CA HIS A 312 1.41 8.14 11.79
C HIS A 312 1.02 7.38 13.06
N ALA A 313 1.27 7.95 14.25
CA ALA A 313 0.92 7.32 15.51
C ALA A 313 -0.59 7.05 15.61
N MET A 314 -1.40 7.88 14.97
CA MET A 314 -2.86 7.78 14.97
C MET A 314 -3.36 6.86 13.86
N ASN A 315 -2.86 6.97 12.62
CA ASN A 315 -3.42 6.28 11.44
C ASN A 315 -2.63 5.05 10.98
N GLY A 316 -1.46 4.83 11.54
CA GLY A 316 -0.70 3.60 11.37
C GLY A 316 0.12 3.39 10.11
N LYS A 317 0.05 4.33 9.17
CA LYS A 317 0.80 4.28 7.91
C LYS A 317 1.72 5.48 7.81
N GLY A 318 2.86 5.34 7.14
CA GLY A 318 3.82 6.43 6.95
C GLY A 318 5.24 5.95 6.63
N LEU A 319 5.94 6.73 5.83
CA LEU A 319 7.30 6.49 5.36
C LEU A 319 8.16 7.70 5.68
N ARG A 320 9.33 7.47 6.27
CA ARG A 320 10.41 8.48 6.28
C ARG A 320 11.31 8.24 5.09
N ALA A 321 11.91 9.31 4.59
CA ALA A 321 12.94 9.17 3.59
C ALA A 321 14.12 10.09 3.83
N ASP A 322 15.29 9.50 3.64
CA ASP A 322 16.58 10.14 3.85
C ASP A 322 17.32 10.18 2.51
N LEU A 323 17.97 11.30 2.22
CA LEU A 323 18.90 11.47 1.12
C LEU A 323 20.29 11.08 1.61
N TRP A 324 20.76 9.94 1.12
CA TRP A 324 22.13 9.50 1.34
C TRP A 324 22.97 9.90 0.14
N ASN A 325 24.09 10.59 0.37
CA ASN A 325 25.05 10.82 -0.70
C ASN A 325 25.94 9.57 -0.82
N ASP A 326 25.63 8.71 -1.79
CA ASP A 326 26.46 7.53 -2.06
C ASP A 326 27.72 8.00 -2.78
N THR A 327 28.77 8.20 -1.97
CA THR A 327 30.08 8.65 -2.46
C THR A 327 30.73 7.67 -3.41
N ASP A 328 30.38 6.38 -3.31
CA ASP A 328 30.97 5.32 -4.13
C ASP A 328 30.32 5.26 -5.52
N LYS A 329 29.02 5.59 -5.60
CA LYS A 329 28.31 5.75 -6.88
C LYS A 329 28.30 7.19 -7.42
N GLY A 330 28.80 8.15 -6.65
CA GLY A 330 28.84 9.56 -7.02
C GLY A 330 27.46 10.20 -7.22
N ALA A 331 26.42 9.61 -6.62
CA ALA A 331 25.03 10.02 -6.78
C ALA A 331 24.32 10.07 -5.41
N SER A 332 23.38 11.00 -5.26
CA SER A 332 22.48 10.99 -4.11
C SER A 332 21.40 9.94 -4.32
N GLU A 333 21.25 9.04 -3.37
CA GLU A 333 20.21 8.02 -3.33
C GLU A 333 19.13 8.41 -2.32
N VAL A 334 17.89 8.06 -2.66
CA VAL A 334 16.71 8.29 -1.83
C VAL A 334 16.33 6.98 -1.15
N TRP A 335 16.43 6.93 0.18
CA TRP A 335 16.12 5.74 0.96
C TRP A 335 14.76 5.88 1.65
N ASN A 336 13.77 5.11 1.21
CA ASN A 336 12.43 5.09 1.78
C ASN A 336 12.30 4.01 2.86
N GLN A 337 11.95 4.40 4.07
CA GLN A 337 11.90 3.50 5.22
C GLN A 337 10.55 3.56 5.93
N PRO A 338 9.86 2.41 6.10
CA PRO A 338 8.58 2.40 6.79
C PRO A 338 8.75 2.64 8.29
N ILE A 339 7.93 3.54 8.83
CA ILE A 339 7.83 3.71 10.28
C ILE A 339 6.96 2.59 10.83
N LEU A 340 7.52 1.80 11.74
CA LEU A 340 6.89 0.64 12.37
C LEU A 340 6.09 1.00 13.62
N SER A 341 6.46 2.08 14.29
CA SER A 341 5.76 2.60 15.47
C SER A 341 6.27 3.99 15.77
N ALA A 342 5.41 4.86 16.28
CA ALA A 342 5.80 6.18 16.79
C ALA A 342 5.16 6.47 18.14
N ASN A 343 5.89 7.19 18.99
CA ASN A 343 5.42 7.69 20.25
C ASN A 343 5.76 9.17 20.36
N VAL A 344 4.78 9.99 20.69
CA VAL A 344 4.93 11.44 20.74
C VAL A 344 4.51 11.95 22.11
N LYS A 345 5.48 12.42 22.88
CA LYS A 345 5.28 12.98 24.21
C LYS A 345 5.38 14.51 24.19
N VAL A 346 4.42 15.20 24.82
CA VAL A 346 4.43 16.64 25.06
C VAL A 346 4.72 16.93 26.52
N ALA A 347 5.59 17.90 26.75
CA ALA A 347 5.75 18.53 28.06
C ALA A 347 5.83 20.05 27.93
N SER A 348 5.27 20.76 28.91
CA SER A 348 5.48 22.20 29.06
C SER A 348 6.95 22.48 29.36
N VAL A 349 7.47 23.56 28.77
CA VAL A 349 8.79 24.08 29.11
C VAL A 349 8.63 25.14 30.19
N ASP A 350 9.56 25.16 31.14
CA ASP A 350 9.66 26.20 32.17
C ASP A 350 9.64 27.61 31.55
N ASP A 351 8.98 28.57 32.22
CA ASP A 351 8.72 29.91 31.68
C ASP A 351 9.99 30.66 31.28
N ASP A 352 11.07 30.53 32.06
CA ASP A 352 12.34 31.20 31.76
C ASP A 352 12.99 30.60 30.51
N ALA A 353 12.94 29.27 30.36
CA ALA A 353 13.43 28.59 29.16
C ALA A 353 12.56 28.90 27.94
N ALA A 354 11.24 28.93 28.10
CA ALA A 354 10.30 29.30 27.06
C ALA A 354 10.55 30.74 26.55
N ALA A 355 10.73 31.70 27.47
CA ALA A 355 11.03 33.08 27.12
C ALA A 355 12.32 33.21 26.30
N ARG A 356 13.39 32.49 26.67
CA ARG A 356 14.65 32.48 25.91
C ARG A 356 14.51 31.88 24.51
N ILE A 357 13.71 30.83 24.35
CA ILE A 357 13.43 30.21 23.04
C ILE A 357 12.63 31.15 22.15
N VAL A 358 11.58 31.80 22.69
CA VAL A 358 10.78 32.78 21.95
C VAL A 358 11.64 33.97 21.52
N GLU A 359 12.52 34.45 22.39
CA GLU A 359 13.45 35.53 22.06
C GLU A 359 14.46 35.14 20.97
N HIS A 360 14.98 33.91 21.01
CA HIS A 360 15.79 33.38 19.92
C HIS A 360 15.00 33.35 18.61
N ALA A 361 13.77 32.85 18.63
CA ALA A 361 12.92 32.75 17.44
C ALA A 361 12.59 34.12 16.82
N ARG A 362 12.46 35.18 17.65
CA ARG A 362 12.27 36.56 17.16
C ARG A 362 13.48 37.10 16.40
N LYS A 363 14.68 36.62 16.73
CA LYS A 363 15.95 37.03 16.07
C LYS A 363 16.28 36.18 14.86
N ASP A 364 15.66 35.00 14.73
CA ASP A 364 15.85 34.11 13.61
C ASP A 364 15.12 34.64 12.37
N THR A 365 15.85 35.44 11.58
CA THR A 365 15.37 36.03 10.33
C THR A 365 15.33 35.04 9.17
N SER A 366 15.85 33.82 9.34
CA SER A 366 15.80 32.78 8.30
C SER A 366 14.39 32.21 8.12
N ARG A 367 13.49 32.44 9.08
CA ARG A 367 12.11 31.98 9.07
C ARG A 367 11.12 33.13 9.00
N TRP A 368 10.25 33.08 8.01
CA TRP A 368 9.33 34.14 7.61
C TRP A 368 7.94 34.04 8.28
N GLU A 369 7.63 32.95 9.00
CA GLU A 369 6.35 32.86 9.72
C GLU A 369 6.28 33.85 10.88
N ARG A 370 5.14 34.53 11.02
CA ARG A 370 4.90 35.46 12.11
C ARG A 370 4.72 34.71 13.44
N LEU A 371 5.53 35.05 14.44
CA LEU A 371 5.35 34.56 15.81
C LEU A 371 4.10 35.21 16.45
N PRO A 372 3.45 34.52 17.41
CA PRO A 372 2.34 35.10 18.17
C PRO A 372 2.74 36.41 18.85
N ALA A 373 1.88 37.42 18.78
CA ALA A 373 2.19 38.77 19.29
C ALA A 373 2.27 38.82 20.83
N ALA A 374 1.47 38.01 21.52
CA ALA A 374 1.46 37.87 22.98
C ALA A 374 1.07 36.42 23.37
N GLY A 375 1.39 36.03 24.60
CA GLY A 375 0.94 34.73 25.17
C GLY A 375 1.60 33.49 24.58
N ALA A 376 2.70 33.62 23.83
CA ALA A 376 3.41 32.49 23.24
C ALA A 376 3.92 31.55 24.35
N LYS A 377 3.55 30.27 24.25
CA LYS A 377 4.06 29.21 25.12
C LYS A 377 5.03 28.33 24.33
N VAL A 378 5.90 27.63 25.04
CA VAL A 378 6.79 26.63 24.42
C VAL A 378 6.49 25.26 25.00
N LYS A 379 6.33 24.28 24.11
CA LYS A 379 6.23 22.87 24.46
C LYS A 379 7.45 22.14 23.93
N LEU A 380 7.94 21.18 24.70
CA LEU A 380 8.89 20.18 24.22
C LEU A 380 8.09 18.97 23.76
N VAL A 381 8.22 18.66 22.48
CA VAL A 381 7.74 17.43 21.86
C VAL A 381 8.92 16.47 21.73
N THR A 382 8.88 15.38 22.49
CA THR A 382 9.81 14.25 22.34
C THR A 382 9.10 13.17 21.53
N ALA A 383 9.51 13.01 20.27
CA ALA A 383 8.98 12.00 19.39
C ALA A 383 10.01 10.89 19.21
N THR A 384 9.62 9.65 19.47
CA THR A 384 10.45 8.47 19.19
C THR A 384 9.77 7.62 18.13
N ALA A 385 10.54 7.07 17.21
CA ALA A 385 10.02 6.13 16.24
C ALA A 385 10.96 4.95 16.02
N ARG A 386 10.37 3.80 15.72
CA ARG A 386 11.08 2.64 15.17
C ARG A 386 10.77 2.55 13.70
N TRP A 387 11.79 2.30 12.88
CA TRP A 387 11.67 2.20 11.44
C TRP A 387 12.52 1.06 10.93
N ALA A 388 12.05 0.43 9.86
CA ALA A 388 12.74 -0.68 9.25
C ALA A 388 13.86 -0.16 8.34
N VAL A 389 14.94 -0.94 8.19
CA VAL A 389 16.02 -0.71 7.22
C VAL A 389 16.47 -2.02 6.60
N GLU A 390 16.98 -1.94 5.37
CA GLU A 390 17.76 -3.02 4.77
C GLU A 390 19.04 -3.23 5.58
N THR A 391 19.40 -4.49 5.87
CA THR A 391 20.66 -4.80 6.60
C THR A 391 21.86 -4.99 5.70
N SER A 392 21.64 -5.22 4.41
CA SER A 392 22.69 -5.47 3.43
C SER A 392 22.18 -5.19 2.02
N ASP A 393 23.11 -4.80 1.16
CA ASP A 393 22.90 -4.71 -0.30
C ASP A 393 22.67 -6.09 -0.92
N ASP A 394 22.95 -7.18 -0.19
CA ASP A 394 22.59 -8.55 -0.59
C ASP A 394 21.07 -8.82 -0.52
N HIS A 395 20.27 -7.75 -0.41
CA HIS A 395 18.91 -7.66 -0.94
C HIS A 395 17.83 -8.54 -0.28
N GLU A 396 18.18 -9.53 0.56
CA GLU A 396 17.20 -10.56 0.94
C GLU A 396 17.32 -11.13 2.37
N GLU A 397 18.28 -10.74 3.20
CA GLU A 397 18.63 -11.62 4.33
C GLU A 397 18.09 -11.22 5.72
N ALA A 398 18.00 -9.93 6.06
CA ALA A 398 17.43 -9.50 7.32
C ALA A 398 16.91 -8.06 7.26
N THR A 399 16.11 -7.69 8.25
CA THR A 399 15.66 -6.32 8.43
C THR A 399 16.26 -5.76 9.70
N GLY A 400 16.95 -4.63 9.56
CA GLY A 400 17.39 -3.85 10.69
C GLY A 400 16.22 -3.05 11.20
N ILE A 401 16.05 -2.98 12.51
CA ILE A 401 15.16 -2.00 13.11
C ILE A 401 16.02 -0.92 13.71
N ARG A 402 15.87 0.30 13.21
CA ARG A 402 16.49 1.49 13.80
C ARG A 402 15.47 2.21 14.65
N ALA A 403 15.99 2.94 15.62
CA ALA A 403 15.21 3.83 16.47
C ALA A 403 15.78 5.24 16.31
N SER A 404 14.89 6.22 16.33
CA SER A 404 15.27 7.63 16.33
C SER A 404 14.47 8.38 17.37
N THR A 405 15.09 9.42 17.94
CA THR A 405 14.49 10.34 18.92
C THR A 405 14.66 11.77 18.43
N TRP A 406 13.54 12.41 18.15
CA TRP A 406 13.48 13.83 17.80
C TRP A 406 12.93 14.63 18.97
N ASN A 407 13.74 15.56 19.46
CA ASN A 407 13.32 16.52 20.47
C ASN A 407 13.08 17.86 19.79
N VAL A 408 11.81 18.26 19.74
CA VAL A 408 11.36 19.46 19.03
C VAL A 408 10.73 20.43 20.02
N TYR A 409 11.26 21.64 20.10
CA TYR A 409 10.62 22.74 20.79
C TYR A 409 9.63 23.42 19.86
N VAL A 410 8.33 23.35 20.17
CA VAL A 410 7.27 24.03 19.42
C VAL A 410 6.78 25.26 20.16
N ILE A 411 6.72 26.38 19.45
CA ILE A 411 6.12 27.64 19.93
C ILE A 411 4.64 27.60 19.55
N VAL A 412 3.78 27.74 20.55
CA VAL A 412 2.33 27.72 20.39
C VAL A 412 1.69 29.04 20.82
N ASP A 413 0.58 29.40 20.18
CA ASP A 413 -0.26 30.52 20.63
C ASP A 413 -1.18 30.12 21.79
N GLU A 414 -2.03 31.06 22.24
CA GLU A 414 -2.96 30.84 23.35
C GLU A 414 -4.00 29.73 23.07
N SER A 415 -4.31 29.47 21.80
CA SER A 415 -5.19 28.38 21.39
C SER A 415 -4.48 27.02 21.31
N GLY A 416 -3.15 27.01 21.52
CA GLY A 416 -2.30 25.84 21.33
C GLY A 416 -1.85 25.62 19.89
N LYS A 417 -2.20 26.51 18.95
CA LYS A 417 -1.78 26.38 17.55
C LYS A 417 -0.27 26.54 17.45
N VAL A 418 0.39 25.59 16.78
CA VAL A 418 1.82 25.62 16.51
C VAL A 418 2.12 26.69 15.48
N ALA A 419 2.94 27.66 15.89
CA ALA A 419 3.43 28.72 15.01
C ALA A 419 4.80 28.37 14.42
N ARG A 420 5.65 27.66 15.17
CA ARG A 420 7.03 27.35 14.76
C ARG A 420 7.63 26.19 15.56
N GLY A 421 8.53 25.42 14.96
CA GLY A 421 9.30 24.37 15.63
C GLY A 421 10.82 24.51 15.45
N TYR A 422 11.58 24.13 16.47
CA TYR A 422 13.04 24.01 16.45
C TYR A 422 13.48 22.64 16.94
N MET A 423 14.40 22.00 16.23
CA MET A 423 15.12 20.85 16.76
C MET A 423 15.94 21.29 17.98
N ALA A 424 16.04 20.44 19.00
CA ALA A 424 16.77 20.78 20.22
C ALA A 424 18.23 21.20 19.96
N HIS A 425 18.90 20.58 18.98
CA HIS A 425 20.28 20.93 18.61
C HIS A 425 20.38 22.31 17.92
N GLN A 426 19.31 22.81 17.28
CA GLN A 426 19.29 24.16 16.68
C GLN A 426 19.30 25.26 17.75
N LEU A 427 18.89 24.94 18.98
CA LEU A 427 18.85 25.86 20.12
C LEU A 427 20.12 25.77 20.98
N ALA A 428 21.18 25.10 20.52
CA ALA A 428 22.44 24.92 21.26
C ALA A 428 23.06 26.26 21.74
N THR A 429 22.83 27.36 21.03
CA THR A 429 23.35 28.69 21.35
C THR A 429 22.44 29.52 22.27
N VAL A 430 21.21 29.07 22.54
CA VAL A 430 20.32 29.75 23.49
C VAL A 430 20.92 29.61 24.90
N PRO A 431 21.13 30.71 25.65
CA PRO A 431 21.79 30.65 26.96
C PRO A 431 20.92 29.95 28.01
N GLY A 432 21.56 29.48 29.09
CA GLY A 432 20.88 28.84 30.23
C GLY A 432 20.53 27.36 30.01
N PRO A 433 19.96 26.69 31.02
CA PRO A 433 19.53 25.29 30.88
C PRO A 433 18.31 25.18 29.97
N LEU A 434 18.27 24.12 29.16
CA LEU A 434 17.09 23.66 28.43
C LEU A 434 16.85 22.19 28.81
N PRO A 435 15.60 21.68 28.81
CA PRO A 435 15.30 20.29 29.13
C PRO A 435 16.14 19.27 28.34
N THR A 436 16.42 19.55 27.06
CA THR A 436 17.35 18.77 26.23
C THR A 436 17.95 19.66 25.14
N ARG A 437 19.12 19.28 24.63
CA ARG A 437 19.80 19.94 23.51
C ARG A 437 20.17 18.95 22.40
N THR A 438 19.81 17.69 22.58
CA THR A 438 20.13 16.61 21.65
C THR A 438 18.88 16.20 20.90
N SER A 439 19.04 15.91 19.63
CA SER A 439 17.98 15.38 18.78
C SER A 439 18.63 14.76 17.57
N ASP A 440 18.08 13.63 17.10
CA ASP A 440 18.46 13.08 15.80
C ASP A 440 18.12 14.08 14.67
N SER A 441 18.80 13.93 13.54
CA SER A 441 18.55 14.70 12.32
C SER A 441 17.15 14.42 11.78
N LEU A 442 16.54 15.44 11.19
CA LEU A 442 15.28 15.26 10.46
C LEU A 442 15.54 14.49 9.15
N PRO A 443 14.58 13.66 8.70
CA PRO A 443 14.60 13.13 7.36
C PRO A 443 14.37 14.25 6.33
N ASP A 444 14.74 14.02 5.09
CA ASP A 444 14.55 14.98 4.00
C ASP A 444 13.08 15.12 3.61
N TYR A 445 12.34 14.01 3.61
CA TYR A 445 10.88 14.02 3.47
C TYR A 445 10.18 12.96 4.31
N PHE A 446 8.89 13.16 4.50
CA PHE A 446 7.98 12.21 5.13
C PHE A 446 6.74 12.08 4.24
N ALA A 447 6.25 10.87 4.01
CA ALA A 447 5.14 10.62 3.10
C ALA A 447 4.13 9.62 3.67
N PHE A 448 2.86 9.82 3.31
CA PHE A 448 1.76 8.92 3.60
C PHE A 448 1.20 8.37 2.29
N PRO A 449 1.38 7.08 2.00
CA PRO A 449 0.66 6.44 0.91
C PRO A 449 -0.84 6.59 1.13
N THR A 450 -1.56 7.10 0.13
CA THR A 450 -3.04 7.20 0.19
C THR A 450 -3.70 5.91 -0.27
N HIS A 451 -3.04 5.18 -1.18
CA HIS A 451 -3.59 4.02 -1.87
C HIS A 451 -4.84 4.33 -2.69
N SER A 452 -5.08 5.61 -3.03
CA SER A 452 -6.26 6.06 -3.77
C SER A 452 -6.31 5.51 -5.20
N ALA A 453 -5.14 5.26 -5.81
CA ALA A 453 -5.03 4.54 -7.06
C ALA A 453 -5.55 3.11 -6.94
N ILE A 454 -5.23 2.42 -5.85
CA ILE A 454 -5.68 1.05 -5.58
C ILE A 454 -7.18 1.03 -5.30
N ASP A 455 -7.69 1.98 -4.51
CA ASP A 455 -9.13 2.14 -4.26
C ASP A 455 -9.91 2.31 -5.55
N ALA A 456 -9.41 3.15 -6.44
CA ALA A 456 -10.06 3.38 -7.72
C ALA A 456 -10.03 2.13 -8.59
N ILE A 457 -8.94 1.37 -8.60
CA ILE A 457 -8.88 0.12 -9.38
C ILE A 457 -9.85 -0.92 -8.82
N LEU A 458 -9.83 -1.17 -7.51
CA LEU A 458 -10.71 -2.14 -6.85
C LEU A 458 -12.18 -1.72 -6.89
N GLY A 459 -12.46 -0.42 -6.88
CA GLY A 459 -13.78 0.17 -7.03
C GLY A 459 -14.22 0.34 -8.50
N GLU A 460 -13.40 -0.05 -9.47
CA GLU A 460 -13.64 0.16 -10.91
C GLU A 460 -13.96 1.64 -11.27
N LYS A 461 -13.31 2.59 -10.57
CA LYS A 461 -13.44 4.04 -10.74
C LYS A 461 -12.31 4.61 -11.62
N LYS A 462 -12.56 5.80 -12.18
CA LYS A 462 -11.51 6.60 -12.82
C LYS A 462 -10.58 7.21 -11.77
N HIS A 463 -9.31 7.36 -12.11
CA HIS A 463 -8.31 7.99 -11.24
C HIS A 463 -7.28 8.71 -12.08
N LEU A 464 -7.07 10.02 -11.84
CA LEU A 464 -6.23 10.86 -12.70
C LEU A 464 -4.81 10.30 -12.86
N VAL A 465 -4.17 9.90 -11.76
CA VAL A 465 -2.79 9.38 -11.80
C VAL A 465 -2.73 8.05 -12.56
N VAL A 466 -3.71 7.17 -12.36
CA VAL A 466 -3.70 5.86 -13.03
C VAL A 466 -4.07 6.03 -14.50
N ASP A 467 -5.10 6.81 -14.82
CA ASP A 467 -5.57 6.99 -16.20
C ASP A 467 -4.62 7.83 -17.05
N GLY A 468 -3.87 8.75 -16.44
CA GLY A 468 -2.88 9.58 -17.11
C GLY A 468 -1.49 8.94 -17.25
N ALA A 469 -1.16 7.95 -16.43
CA ALA A 469 0.16 7.33 -16.44
C ALA A 469 0.29 6.26 -17.53
N PHE A 470 1.47 6.20 -18.15
CA PHE A 470 1.83 5.15 -19.09
C PHE A 470 1.72 3.73 -18.48
N GLN A 471 2.11 3.58 -17.20
CA GLN A 471 2.00 2.33 -16.44
C GLN A 471 0.57 2.02 -15.97
N GLY A 472 -0.35 2.97 -16.07
CA GLY A 472 -1.69 2.85 -15.51
C GLY A 472 -2.50 1.66 -16.01
N LYS A 473 -2.39 1.34 -17.30
CA LYS A 473 -3.06 0.17 -17.90
C LYS A 473 -2.54 -1.15 -17.34
N ILE A 474 -1.22 -1.25 -17.14
CA ILE A 474 -0.56 -2.40 -16.55
C ILE A 474 -1.00 -2.55 -15.10
N LEU A 475 -1.00 -1.46 -14.32
CA LEU A 475 -1.44 -1.50 -12.93
C LEU A 475 -2.92 -1.93 -12.82
N LYS A 476 -3.80 -1.37 -13.65
CA LYS A 476 -5.22 -1.73 -13.70
C LYS A 476 -5.44 -3.20 -13.99
N PHE A 477 -4.75 -3.74 -15.00
CA PHE A 477 -4.83 -5.16 -15.31
C PHE A 477 -4.24 -6.00 -14.17
N PHE A 478 -3.05 -5.64 -13.68
CA PHE A 478 -2.40 -6.44 -12.65
C PHE A 478 -3.23 -6.51 -11.36
N VAL A 479 -3.64 -5.37 -10.82
CA VAL A 479 -4.39 -5.30 -9.55
C VAL A 479 -5.84 -5.74 -9.74
N GLY A 480 -6.55 -5.16 -10.71
CA GLY A 480 -7.99 -5.37 -10.91
C GLY A 480 -8.36 -6.71 -11.56
N GLU A 481 -7.41 -7.34 -12.27
CA GLU A 481 -7.64 -8.63 -12.93
C GLU A 481 -6.80 -9.74 -12.31
N VAL A 482 -5.47 -9.63 -12.36
CA VAL A 482 -4.60 -10.74 -11.93
C VAL A 482 -4.68 -10.98 -10.42
N LEU A 483 -4.46 -9.96 -9.60
CA LEU A 483 -4.49 -10.10 -8.14
C LEU A 483 -5.91 -10.32 -7.62
N ALA A 484 -6.88 -9.53 -8.10
CA ALA A 484 -8.23 -9.60 -7.60
C ALA A 484 -8.98 -10.88 -8.03
N ARG A 485 -8.72 -11.39 -9.25
CA ARG A 485 -9.49 -12.49 -9.86
C ARG A 485 -8.67 -13.75 -10.15
N GLY A 486 -7.36 -13.72 -9.92
CA GLY A 486 -6.51 -14.90 -10.01
C GLY A 486 -6.92 -15.97 -8.99
N ILE A 487 -6.68 -17.22 -9.35
CA ILE A 487 -7.13 -18.39 -8.60
C ILE A 487 -5.93 -19.13 -8.01
N PRO A 488 -5.84 -19.33 -6.70
CA PRO A 488 -4.75 -20.09 -6.09
C PRO A 488 -4.60 -21.51 -6.67
N ALA A 489 -3.37 -22.02 -6.70
CA ALA A 489 -3.09 -23.38 -7.20
C ALA A 489 -3.93 -24.46 -6.51
N GLU A 490 -4.05 -24.38 -5.18
CA GLU A 490 -4.83 -25.34 -4.38
C GLU A 490 -6.34 -25.22 -4.66
N THR A 491 -6.84 -24.04 -5.06
CA THR A 491 -8.21 -23.84 -5.58
C THR A 491 -8.43 -24.58 -6.86
N ARG A 492 -7.51 -24.38 -7.80
CA ARG A 492 -7.57 -25.03 -9.10
C ARG A 492 -7.48 -26.55 -8.97
N GLU A 493 -6.54 -27.05 -8.18
CA GLU A 493 -6.34 -28.48 -7.95
C GLU A 493 -7.57 -29.14 -7.31
N ALA A 494 -8.18 -28.51 -6.30
CA ALA A 494 -9.39 -29.01 -5.66
C ALA A 494 -10.57 -29.07 -6.64
N PHE A 495 -10.79 -27.99 -7.41
CA PHE A 495 -11.84 -27.98 -8.44
C PHE A 495 -11.62 -29.07 -9.49
N GLU A 496 -10.40 -29.20 -10.03
CA GLU A 496 -10.07 -30.25 -11.01
C GLU A 496 -10.34 -31.65 -10.45
N SER A 497 -10.04 -31.87 -9.17
CA SER A 497 -10.28 -33.17 -8.54
C SER A 497 -11.76 -33.50 -8.42
N GLU A 498 -12.62 -32.52 -8.12
CA GLU A 498 -14.07 -32.73 -8.03
C GLU A 498 -14.73 -32.80 -9.41
N ALA A 499 -14.42 -31.85 -10.29
CA ALA A 499 -15.02 -31.70 -11.61
C ALA A 499 -14.67 -32.87 -12.56
N LEU A 500 -13.49 -33.46 -12.42
CA LEU A 500 -13.01 -34.59 -13.23
C LEU A 500 -13.12 -35.93 -12.48
N GLY A 501 -13.77 -35.94 -11.31
CA GLY A 501 -14.01 -37.16 -10.55
C GLY A 501 -15.03 -38.09 -11.25
N ALA A 502 -15.13 -39.33 -10.78
CA ALA A 502 -16.05 -40.33 -11.36
C ALA A 502 -17.53 -39.95 -11.25
N ALA A 503 -17.88 -39.13 -10.25
CA ALA A 503 -19.24 -38.61 -10.03
C ALA A 503 -19.14 -37.13 -9.61
N PRO A 504 -18.97 -36.20 -10.57
CA PRO A 504 -18.82 -34.79 -10.26
C PRO A 504 -20.11 -34.24 -9.61
N PRO A 505 -20.01 -33.34 -8.62
CA PRO A 505 -21.17 -32.67 -8.06
C PRO A 505 -21.96 -31.88 -9.12
N PRO A 506 -23.23 -31.54 -8.86
CA PRO A 506 -24.01 -30.68 -9.75
C PRO A 506 -23.30 -29.35 -10.07
N ARG A 507 -23.50 -28.86 -11.29
CA ARG A 507 -22.84 -27.65 -11.83
C ARG A 507 -23.00 -26.44 -10.91
N ASP A 508 -24.21 -26.19 -10.42
CA ASP A 508 -24.56 -25.08 -9.53
C ASP A 508 -23.86 -25.20 -8.17
N VAL A 509 -23.73 -26.43 -7.64
CA VAL A 509 -22.97 -26.69 -6.41
C VAL A 509 -21.48 -26.39 -6.60
N LEU A 510 -20.89 -26.83 -7.72
CA LEU A 510 -19.50 -26.52 -8.04
C LEU A 510 -19.28 -25.02 -8.26
N ALA A 511 -20.19 -24.35 -8.98
CA ALA A 511 -20.09 -22.91 -9.24
C ALA A 511 -20.18 -22.08 -7.95
N ALA A 512 -21.07 -22.46 -7.03
CA ALA A 512 -21.19 -21.82 -5.73
C ALA A 512 -19.96 -22.06 -4.83
N ARG A 513 -19.34 -23.24 -4.92
CA ARG A 513 -18.15 -23.60 -4.13
C ARG A 513 -16.86 -22.98 -4.66
N TYR A 514 -16.75 -22.84 -5.98
CA TYR A 514 -15.56 -22.34 -6.66
C TYR A 514 -15.89 -21.09 -7.49
N PRO A 515 -16.30 -19.97 -6.85
CA PRO A 515 -16.65 -18.76 -7.57
C PRO A 515 -15.43 -18.21 -8.33
N GLY A 516 -15.62 -17.87 -9.60
CA GLY A 516 -14.56 -17.30 -10.45
C GLY A 516 -13.54 -18.32 -10.98
N ILE A 517 -13.67 -19.61 -10.68
CA ILE A 517 -12.70 -20.66 -11.05
C ILE A 517 -12.40 -20.72 -12.54
N ALA A 518 -13.36 -20.35 -13.39
CA ALA A 518 -13.13 -20.34 -14.83
C ALA A 518 -12.03 -19.35 -15.26
N ASN A 519 -11.75 -18.31 -14.45
CA ASN A 519 -10.64 -17.39 -14.71
C ASN A 519 -9.27 -18.04 -14.55
N ALA A 520 -9.15 -19.24 -13.96
CA ALA A 520 -7.88 -19.98 -13.90
C ALA A 520 -7.45 -20.57 -15.25
N TYR A 521 -8.36 -20.64 -16.22
CA TYR A 521 -8.21 -21.35 -17.49
C TYR A 521 -8.26 -20.38 -18.67
N SER A 522 -7.58 -20.70 -19.77
CA SER A 522 -7.90 -20.07 -21.04
C SER A 522 -9.29 -20.52 -21.51
N LYS A 523 -9.89 -19.79 -22.45
CA LYS A 523 -11.19 -20.18 -23.01
C LYS A 523 -11.10 -21.58 -23.64
N GLU A 524 -10.03 -21.84 -24.38
CA GLU A 524 -9.79 -23.12 -25.06
C GLU A 524 -9.61 -24.26 -24.06
N GLN A 525 -8.89 -24.01 -22.96
CA GLN A 525 -8.74 -24.98 -21.87
C GLN A 525 -10.10 -25.30 -21.23
N TRP A 526 -10.92 -24.27 -20.95
CA TRP A 526 -12.25 -24.48 -20.38
C TRP A 526 -13.17 -25.26 -21.33
N ASP A 527 -13.25 -24.82 -22.58
CA ASP A 527 -14.09 -25.41 -23.61
C ASP A 527 -13.72 -26.88 -23.87
N ARG A 528 -12.42 -27.20 -23.83
CA ARG A 528 -11.93 -28.56 -24.03
C ARG A 528 -12.22 -29.47 -22.84
N VAL A 529 -11.94 -29.00 -21.63
CA VAL A 529 -11.88 -29.86 -20.43
C VAL A 529 -13.21 -29.88 -19.67
N PHE A 530 -13.86 -28.73 -19.50
CA PHE A 530 -15.00 -28.59 -18.59
C PHE A 530 -16.31 -28.31 -19.31
N ALA A 531 -16.33 -27.58 -20.42
CA ALA A 531 -17.59 -27.26 -21.10
C ALA A 531 -18.44 -28.48 -21.53
N PRO A 532 -17.86 -29.64 -21.92
CA PRO A 532 -18.66 -30.82 -22.28
C PRO A 532 -19.52 -31.36 -21.13
N THR A 533 -19.11 -31.14 -19.87
CA THR A 533 -19.78 -31.67 -18.68
C THR A 533 -20.41 -30.58 -17.82
N LEU A 534 -19.76 -29.42 -17.71
CA LEU A 534 -20.16 -28.30 -16.86
C LEU A 534 -20.76 -27.13 -17.64
N GLY A 535 -20.73 -27.16 -18.98
CA GLY A 535 -21.25 -26.09 -19.83
C GLY A 535 -20.43 -24.80 -19.79
N ASP A 536 -21.10 -23.68 -20.12
CA ASP A 536 -20.47 -22.36 -20.22
C ASP A 536 -19.80 -21.94 -18.89
N GLY A 537 -18.53 -21.52 -18.98
CA GLY A 537 -17.73 -21.02 -17.87
C GLY A 537 -18.22 -19.72 -17.27
N LYS A 538 -19.13 -18.97 -17.93
CA LYS A 538 -19.77 -17.77 -17.35
C LYS A 538 -20.46 -18.05 -16.02
N VAL A 539 -21.05 -19.25 -15.86
CA VAL A 539 -21.66 -19.67 -14.58
C VAL A 539 -20.63 -19.84 -13.48
N PHE A 540 -19.38 -20.08 -13.85
CA PHE A 540 -18.21 -20.16 -12.96
C PHE A 540 -17.41 -18.85 -12.93
N GLY A 541 -18.01 -17.73 -13.36
CA GLY A 541 -17.41 -16.40 -13.32
C GLY A 541 -16.39 -16.10 -14.42
N ALA A 542 -16.40 -16.86 -15.52
CA ALA A 542 -15.50 -16.60 -16.65
C ALA A 542 -15.71 -15.19 -17.22
N ARG A 543 -14.61 -14.50 -17.49
CA ARG A 543 -14.60 -13.24 -18.24
C ARG A 543 -13.86 -13.35 -19.58
N PHE A 544 -14.04 -14.48 -20.24
CA PHE A 544 -13.48 -14.73 -21.58
C PHE A 544 -13.99 -13.67 -22.55
N VAL A 545 -13.08 -13.10 -23.35
CA VAL A 545 -13.47 -12.32 -24.51
C VAL A 545 -13.70 -13.30 -25.66
N ALA A 546 -14.64 -13.00 -26.55
CA ALA A 546 -14.74 -13.75 -27.80
C ALA A 546 -13.40 -13.63 -28.55
N ALA A 547 -12.91 -14.74 -29.10
CA ALA A 547 -11.76 -14.66 -29.99
C ALA A 547 -12.09 -13.66 -31.11
N PRO A 548 -11.18 -12.71 -31.41
CA PRO A 548 -11.43 -11.69 -32.42
C PRO A 548 -11.70 -12.27 -33.81
#